data_AF-A0A8T6I5Z9-F1
#
_entry.id   AF-A0A8T6I5Z9-F1
#
_cell.length_a   1.000
_cell.length_b   1.000
_cell.length_c   1.000
_cell.angle_alpha   90.00
_cell.angle_beta   90.00
_cell.angle_gamma   90.00
#
_symmetry.space_group_name_H-M   'P 1'
#
loop_
_entity.id
_entity.type
_entity.pdbx_description
1 polymer ?
#
loop_
_entity_poly.entity_id
_entity_poly.type
_entity_poly.pdbx_seq_one_letter_code
_entity_poly.pdbx_strand_id
1 'polypeptide(L)'
;MDPGRAADVPRRRRRGTRARTARRAPLARRRCRLCHAPSADARIRGRQGRGAVPGSPRSAGSPVRLFLTQLRRDLLIAVRSRSDAANPVVFFLLATLVLGLGTGSELGPGAIWVLALFANVLAVEGVFGRDHEEGTLEQLIVHARPLFPAVLGKLAAHWTLSGLPIAILSPLGALMLQGSTAGASILVVTLLIGTPTLTLLGAIGAALTIATGRSGLLVAILVMPFYVPVLIFGASASAAATTGDPTSFALLVLGALLAASVTAAPFAIGKALAISQEH
;
A
#
# COMPACT_ATOMS: atom_id res chain seq x y z
N MET A 1 -9.96 -63.92 36.99
CA MET A 1 -11.03 -63.98 38.01
C MET A 1 -11.02 -62.67 38.79
N ASP A 2 -11.77 -61.69 38.26
CA ASP A 2 -12.81 -60.84 38.89
C ASP A 2 -13.00 -60.85 40.43
N PRO A 3 -13.82 -59.96 41.04
CA PRO A 3 -14.26 -58.58 40.72
C PRO A 3 -14.26 -57.64 41.97
N GLY A 4 -14.58 -56.35 41.75
CA GLY A 4 -15.74 -55.72 42.43
C GLY A 4 -15.60 -55.10 43.84
N ARG A 5 -15.79 -53.77 43.88
CA ARG A 5 -16.63 -53.02 44.85
C ARG A 5 -16.94 -51.66 44.20
N ALA A 6 -18.10 -51.45 43.56
CA ALA A 6 -19.44 -51.17 44.12
C ALA A 6 -19.37 -50.02 45.16
N ALA A 7 -19.65 -48.78 44.75
CA ALA A 7 -20.98 -48.16 44.63
C ALA A 7 -21.45 -47.53 45.96
N ASP A 8 -21.65 -46.20 45.96
CA ASP A 8 -22.84 -45.64 46.58
C ASP A 8 -23.23 -44.28 45.96
N VAL A 9 -24.54 -44.11 45.79
CA VAL A 9 -25.29 -43.01 45.17
C VAL A 9 -26.23 -42.48 46.28
N PRO A 10 -27.32 -41.76 46.00
CA PRO A 10 -27.52 -40.34 45.66
C PRO A 10 -27.93 -39.47 46.88
N ARG A 11 -28.09 -38.14 46.69
CA ARG A 11 -29.33 -37.45 47.13
C ARG A 11 -29.52 -36.05 46.54
N ARG A 12 -30.60 -35.92 45.78
CA ARG A 12 -31.30 -34.66 45.43
C ARG A 12 -31.86 -33.96 46.68
N ARG A 13 -31.73 -32.63 46.74
CA ARG A 13 -32.71 -31.67 47.33
C ARG A 13 -32.76 -30.48 46.37
N ARG A 14 -33.80 -30.24 45.55
CA ARG A 14 -35.21 -29.81 45.77
C ARG A 14 -35.40 -28.48 46.53
N ARG A 15 -36.22 -27.63 45.89
CA ARG A 15 -36.94 -26.40 46.33
C ARG A 15 -36.19 -25.08 46.10
N GLY A 16 -36.79 -24.02 45.54
CA GLY A 16 -38.18 -23.77 45.12
C GLY A 16 -38.24 -22.47 44.30
N THR A 17 -39.01 -22.42 43.21
CA THR A 17 -40.34 -21.78 43.13
C THR A 17 -40.41 -20.29 43.53
N ARG A 18 -40.57 -19.41 42.53
CA ARG A 18 -41.60 -18.34 42.39
C ARG A 18 -41.20 -17.48 41.17
N ALA A 19 -41.86 -17.60 40.01
CA ALA A 19 -43.15 -16.99 39.68
C ALA A 19 -43.17 -15.47 39.88
N ARG A 20 -43.08 -14.70 38.77
CA ARG A 20 -43.99 -13.57 38.53
C ARG A 20 -43.96 -13.10 37.07
N THR A 21 -45.06 -13.42 36.43
CA THR A 21 -45.66 -12.79 35.25
C THR A 21 -45.90 -11.30 35.48
N ALA A 22 -45.62 -10.47 34.47
CA ALA A 22 -46.31 -9.20 34.26
C ALA A 22 -46.25 -8.81 32.77
N ARG A 23 -47.35 -9.09 32.07
CA ARG A 23 -47.77 -8.53 30.77
C ARG A 23 -48.49 -7.20 31.03
N ARG A 24 -48.61 -6.38 29.95
CA ARG A 24 -49.47 -5.18 29.71
C ARG A 24 -48.75 -3.85 29.97
N ALA A 25 -48.86 -2.79 29.18
CA ALA A 25 -49.63 -2.46 27.96
C ALA A 25 -49.13 -1.08 27.44
N PRO A 26 -49.52 -0.61 26.23
CA PRO A 26 -48.96 0.58 25.58
C PRO A 26 -49.69 1.86 26.00
N LEU A 27 -48.95 2.98 26.09
CA LEU A 27 -49.51 4.31 26.34
C LEU A 27 -49.59 5.11 25.04
N ALA A 28 -50.83 5.35 24.63
CA ALA A 28 -51.23 6.19 23.53
C ALA A 28 -51.20 7.68 23.91
N ARG A 29 -50.96 8.51 22.88
CA ARG A 29 -51.58 9.82 22.64
C ARG A 29 -51.49 10.87 23.76
N ARG A 30 -50.60 11.85 23.55
CA ARG A 30 -50.88 13.25 23.88
C ARG A 30 -50.77 14.11 22.63
N ARG A 31 -51.92 14.56 22.14
CA ARG A 31 -52.06 15.70 21.22
C ARG A 31 -51.93 16.98 22.05
N CYS A 32 -50.99 17.85 21.72
CA CYS A 32 -51.12 19.28 21.99
C CYS A 32 -51.39 19.98 20.66
N ARG A 33 -52.60 20.53 20.55
CA ARG A 33 -53.02 21.48 19.52
C ARG A 33 -52.72 22.88 20.05
N LEU A 34 -51.86 23.61 19.37
CA LEU A 34 -51.80 25.08 19.29
C LEU A 34 -50.91 25.34 18.06
N CYS A 35 -51.48 25.45 16.85
CA CYS A 35 -52.12 26.64 16.28
C CYS A 35 -51.15 27.82 16.12
N HIS A 36 -50.77 28.03 14.85
CA HIS A 36 -50.45 29.29 14.18
C HIS A 36 -49.31 30.19 14.69
N ALA A 37 -48.19 30.16 13.96
CA ALA A 37 -47.67 31.34 13.25
C ALA A 37 -46.74 30.91 12.11
N PRO A 38 -46.98 31.34 10.85
CA PRO A 38 -46.04 31.14 9.75
C PRO A 38 -45.13 32.37 9.66
N SER A 39 -43.83 32.24 9.88
CA SER A 39 -42.90 33.28 9.45
C SER A 39 -41.48 32.78 9.28
N ALA A 40 -40.89 33.19 8.15
CA ALA A 40 -39.46 33.31 7.91
C ALA A 40 -38.63 32.02 7.74
N ASP A 41 -38.92 31.23 6.69
CA ASP A 41 -37.80 30.64 5.93
C ASP A 41 -38.11 30.31 4.45
N ALA A 42 -39.05 31.05 3.87
CA ALA A 42 -39.39 30.97 2.44
C ALA A 42 -38.48 31.85 1.56
N ARG A 43 -37.29 32.25 2.04
CA ARG A 43 -36.39 33.18 1.35
C ARG A 43 -35.03 32.57 0.96
N ILE A 44 -34.94 31.24 0.89
CA ILE A 44 -33.84 30.50 0.20
C ILE A 44 -34.43 29.42 -0.72
N ARG A 45 -35.52 29.74 -1.44
CA ARG A 45 -36.08 28.90 -2.53
C ARG A 45 -36.28 29.73 -3.80
N GLY A 46 -35.22 30.38 -4.26
CA GLY A 46 -35.27 31.29 -5.40
C GLY A 46 -34.05 31.32 -6.31
N ARG A 47 -33.18 30.29 -6.32
CA ARG A 47 -32.00 30.29 -7.22
C ARG A 47 -31.37 28.93 -7.60
N GLN A 48 -32.11 27.83 -7.61
CA GLN A 48 -31.57 26.54 -8.12
C GLN A 48 -32.54 25.85 -9.08
N GLY A 49 -33.03 26.62 -10.05
CA GLY A 49 -33.79 26.12 -11.19
C GLY A 49 -33.26 26.71 -12.48
N ARG A 50 -32.01 26.41 -12.85
CA ARG A 50 -31.51 26.51 -14.24
C ARG A 50 -30.46 25.42 -14.50
N GLY A 51 -30.94 24.31 -15.08
CA GLY A 51 -30.21 23.41 -15.97
C GLY A 51 -28.85 22.88 -15.52
N ALA A 52 -28.83 21.86 -14.67
CA ALA A 52 -27.72 20.90 -14.68
C ALA A 52 -28.18 19.70 -15.52
N VAL A 53 -27.80 19.71 -16.80
CA VAL A 53 -27.97 18.59 -17.74
C VAL A 53 -27.41 17.31 -17.09
N PRO A 54 -28.21 16.25 -16.90
CA PRO A 54 -27.69 14.95 -16.53
C PRO A 54 -27.11 14.30 -17.79
N GLY A 55 -25.79 14.10 -17.81
CA GLY A 55 -25.13 13.34 -18.88
C GLY A 55 -24.24 14.14 -19.82
N SER A 56 -23.42 15.07 -19.31
CA SER A 56 -22.18 15.34 -20.04
C SER A 56 -21.26 14.12 -19.85
N PRO A 57 -20.74 13.49 -20.93
CA PRO A 57 -19.59 12.63 -20.77
C PRO A 57 -18.52 13.54 -20.19
N ARG A 58 -18.21 13.38 -18.89
CA ARG A 58 -17.10 14.07 -18.24
C ARG A 58 -15.94 13.91 -19.21
N SER A 59 -15.48 15.03 -19.78
CA SER A 59 -14.40 15.04 -20.76
C SER A 59 -13.37 14.05 -20.25
N ALA A 60 -13.12 12.98 -20.99
CA ALA A 60 -12.05 12.05 -20.65
C ALA A 60 -10.81 12.93 -20.57
N GLY A 61 -10.43 13.30 -19.34
CA GLY A 61 -9.27 14.14 -19.14
C GLY A 61 -8.12 13.42 -19.81
N SER A 62 -7.24 14.16 -20.49
CA SER A 62 -6.02 13.57 -21.04
C SER A 62 -5.42 12.60 -20.01
N PRO A 63 -5.03 11.37 -20.38
CA PRO A 63 -4.51 10.39 -19.42
C PRO A 63 -3.32 10.97 -18.63
N VAL A 64 -2.56 11.88 -19.26
CA VAL A 64 -1.50 12.65 -18.62
C VAL A 64 -2.02 13.55 -17.50
N ARG A 65 -3.15 14.23 -17.71
CA ARG A 65 -3.76 15.09 -16.69
C ARG A 65 -4.28 14.27 -15.51
N LEU A 66 -4.85 13.08 -15.75
CA LEU A 66 -5.27 12.17 -14.69
C LEU A 66 -4.07 11.71 -13.85
N PHE A 67 -3.00 11.26 -14.52
CA PHE A 67 -1.74 10.89 -13.87
C PHE A 67 -1.18 12.02 -13.02
N LEU A 68 -1.02 13.23 -13.58
CA LEU A 68 -0.46 14.38 -12.87
C LEU A 68 -1.34 14.83 -11.69
N THR A 69 -2.66 14.76 -11.85
CA THR A 69 -3.59 15.13 -10.77
C THR A 69 -3.48 14.15 -9.61
N GLN A 70 -3.42 12.85 -9.90
CA GLN A 70 -3.26 11.82 -8.87
C GLN A 70 -1.88 11.91 -8.20
N LEU A 71 -0.80 12.05 -8.99
CA LEU A 71 0.56 12.23 -8.48
C LEU A 71 0.65 13.43 -7.53
N ARG A 72 0.12 14.59 -7.94
CA ARG A 72 0.12 15.80 -7.10
C ARG A 72 -0.69 15.62 -5.83
N ARG A 73 -1.89 15.02 -5.93
CA ARG A 73 -2.75 14.74 -4.78
C ARG A 73 -2.00 13.88 -3.76
N ASP A 74 -1.43 12.76 -4.20
CA ASP A 74 -0.82 11.79 -3.30
C ASP A 74 0.48 12.32 -2.69
N LEU A 75 1.28 13.09 -3.44
CA LEU A 75 2.44 13.80 -2.89
C LEU A 75 2.04 14.82 -1.81
N LEU A 76 0.97 15.61 -2.03
CA LEU A 76 0.49 16.57 -1.04
C LEU A 76 -0.02 15.91 0.25
N ILE A 77 -0.69 14.76 0.11
CA ILE A 77 -1.17 13.98 1.26
C ILE A 77 0.02 13.40 2.02
N ALA A 78 0.96 12.77 1.33
CA ALA A 78 2.12 12.13 1.96
C ALA A 78 3.06 13.12 2.67
N VAL A 79 3.19 14.35 2.16
CA VAL A 79 3.97 15.41 2.84
C VAL A 79 3.32 15.83 4.16
N ARG A 80 2.01 15.63 4.34
CA ARG A 80 1.32 15.87 5.62
C ARG A 80 1.50 14.69 6.59
N SER A 81 1.57 13.47 6.09
CA SER A 81 1.83 12.25 6.88
C SER A 81 3.31 11.84 6.85
N ARG A 82 4.20 12.74 7.31
CA ARG A 82 5.66 12.57 7.21
C ARG A 82 6.20 11.28 7.84
N SER A 83 5.54 10.77 8.88
CA SER A 83 5.93 9.54 9.56
C SER A 83 6.00 8.33 8.61
N ASP A 84 5.06 8.26 7.68
CA ASP A 84 4.91 7.09 6.81
C ASP A 84 5.91 7.09 5.68
N ALA A 85 6.17 8.27 5.11
CA ALA A 85 7.20 8.46 4.10
C ALA A 85 8.61 8.31 4.69
N ALA A 86 8.81 8.70 5.96
CA ALA A 86 10.11 8.60 6.62
C ALA A 86 10.48 7.16 6.97
N ASN A 87 9.50 6.28 7.27
CA ASN A 87 9.77 4.95 7.82
C ASN A 87 10.72 4.09 6.95
N PRO A 88 10.52 3.92 5.63
CA PRO A 88 11.46 3.18 4.77
C PRO A 88 12.86 3.79 4.72
N VAL A 89 12.95 5.11 4.72
CA VAL A 89 14.21 5.85 4.63
C VAL A 89 15.00 5.70 5.93
N VAL A 90 14.34 5.85 7.08
CA VAL A 90 14.93 5.64 8.40
C VAL A 90 15.36 4.18 8.54
N PHE A 91 14.55 3.22 8.12
CA PHE A 91 14.94 1.82 8.11
C PHE A 91 16.22 1.58 7.30
N PHE A 92 16.30 2.11 6.08
CA PHE A 92 17.50 1.97 5.25
C PHE A 92 18.74 2.54 5.93
N LEU A 93 18.63 3.74 6.52
CA LEU A 93 19.72 4.38 7.25
C LEU A 93 20.15 3.60 8.49
N LEU A 94 19.19 3.16 9.30
CA LEU A 94 19.47 2.36 10.50
C LEU A 94 20.10 1.02 10.15
N ALA A 95 19.58 0.32 9.14
CA ALA A 95 20.12 -0.96 8.71
C ALA A 95 21.53 -0.82 8.12
N THR A 96 21.77 0.23 7.35
CA THR A 96 23.10 0.59 6.84
C THR A 96 24.07 0.89 7.98
N LEU A 97 23.63 1.66 8.98
CA LEU A 97 24.44 2.01 10.15
C LEU A 97 24.81 0.77 10.98
N VAL A 98 23.82 -0.09 11.25
CA VAL A 98 24.00 -1.32 12.02
C VAL A 98 24.95 -2.27 11.29
N LEU A 99 24.81 -2.44 9.97
CA LEU A 99 25.70 -3.33 9.22
C LEU A 99 27.10 -2.74 9.05
N GLY A 100 27.22 -1.45 8.77
CA GLY A 100 28.51 -0.79 8.55
C GLY A 100 29.36 -0.74 9.80
N LEU A 101 28.76 -0.38 10.94
CA LEU A 101 29.49 -0.31 12.23
C LEU A 101 29.57 -1.67 12.93
N GLY A 102 28.60 -2.56 12.73
CA GLY A 102 28.49 -3.81 13.47
C GLY A 102 29.35 -4.96 12.93
N THR A 103 29.62 -4.99 11.62
CA THR A 103 30.35 -6.11 11.00
C THR A 103 31.84 -5.83 10.81
N GLY A 104 32.22 -4.56 10.62
CA GLY A 104 33.59 -4.16 10.28
C GLY A 104 34.10 -4.70 8.94
N SER A 105 33.28 -5.44 8.18
CA SER A 105 33.65 -6.06 6.91
C SER A 105 33.16 -5.23 5.71
N GLU A 106 33.87 -5.36 4.59
CA GLU A 106 33.44 -4.78 3.32
C GLU A 106 32.25 -5.57 2.77
N LEU A 107 31.05 -5.02 2.95
CA LEU A 107 29.83 -5.57 2.41
C LEU A 107 29.59 -4.89 1.05
N GLY A 108 29.98 -5.58 -0.01
CA GLY A 108 29.91 -5.07 -1.38
C GLY A 108 28.52 -4.56 -1.80
N PRO A 109 28.37 -4.01 -3.01
CA PRO A 109 27.17 -3.28 -3.44
C PRO A 109 25.87 -4.10 -3.41
N GLY A 110 25.95 -5.43 -3.39
CA GLY A 110 24.80 -6.32 -3.17
C GLY A 110 24.11 -6.12 -1.82
N ALA A 111 24.85 -5.78 -0.76
CA ALA A 111 24.25 -5.53 0.55
C ALA A 111 23.33 -4.31 0.51
N ILE A 112 23.72 -3.23 -0.18
CA ILE A 112 22.90 -2.03 -0.36
C ILE A 112 21.61 -2.34 -1.10
N TRP A 113 21.67 -3.21 -2.12
CA TRP A 113 20.49 -3.68 -2.84
C TRP A 113 19.52 -4.46 -1.95
N VAL A 114 20.05 -5.32 -1.08
CA VAL A 114 19.25 -6.05 -0.10
C VAL A 114 18.60 -5.08 0.90
N LEU A 115 19.35 -4.12 1.43
CA LEU A 115 18.81 -3.09 2.32
C LEU A 115 17.72 -2.25 1.66
N ALA A 116 17.94 -1.84 0.41
CA ALA A 116 16.97 -1.08 -0.38
C ALA A 116 15.71 -1.91 -0.68
N LEU A 117 15.85 -3.22 -0.91
CA LEU A 117 14.72 -4.14 -1.06
C LEU A 117 13.85 -4.17 0.20
N PHE A 118 14.46 -4.37 1.37
CA PHE A 118 13.71 -4.40 2.63
C PHE A 118 12.99 -3.07 2.89
N ALA A 119 13.67 -1.94 2.64
CA ALA A 119 13.05 -0.63 2.71
C ALA A 119 11.86 -0.50 1.74
N ASN A 120 12.00 -0.99 0.50
CA ASN A 120 10.92 -0.97 -0.49
C ASN A 120 9.74 -1.87 -0.07
N VAL A 121 9.99 -3.05 0.51
CA VAL A 121 8.92 -3.93 1.02
C VAL A 121 8.11 -3.20 2.09
N LEU A 122 8.78 -2.56 3.06
CA LEU A 122 8.11 -1.76 4.10
C LEU A 122 7.30 -0.60 3.52
N ALA A 123 7.81 0.04 2.46
CA ALA A 123 7.09 1.13 1.80
C ALA A 123 5.80 0.62 1.13
N VAL A 124 5.91 -0.45 0.36
CA VAL A 124 4.83 -0.99 -0.47
C VAL A 124 3.65 -1.50 0.34
N GLU A 125 3.84 -2.04 1.55
CA GLU A 125 2.73 -2.48 2.40
C GLU A 125 1.67 -1.38 2.64
N GLY A 126 2.13 -0.13 2.76
CA GLY A 126 1.26 1.03 2.97
C GLY A 126 0.64 1.62 1.70
N VAL A 127 0.93 1.10 0.50
CA VAL A 127 0.57 1.77 -0.76
C VAL A 127 -0.95 1.81 -1.00
N PHE A 128 -1.66 0.73 -0.68
CA PHE A 128 -3.13 0.65 -0.82
C PHE A 128 -3.86 0.51 0.51
N GLY A 129 -3.17 0.14 1.60
CA GLY A 129 -3.79 -0.12 2.90
C GLY A 129 -4.59 1.06 3.45
N ARG A 130 -3.99 2.26 3.52
CA ARG A 130 -4.68 3.46 4.02
C ARG A 130 -5.93 3.80 3.23
N ASP A 131 -5.81 3.83 1.90
CA ASP A 131 -6.92 4.15 1.03
C ASP A 131 -8.03 3.10 1.12
N HIS A 132 -7.68 1.84 1.40
CA HIS A 132 -8.65 0.77 1.61
C HIS A 132 -9.39 0.95 2.93
N GLU A 133 -8.68 1.22 4.04
CA GLU A 133 -9.26 1.47 5.36
C GLU A 133 -10.18 2.71 5.38
N GLU A 134 -9.82 3.76 4.62
CA GLU A 134 -10.60 5.00 4.50
C GLU A 134 -11.74 4.91 3.46
N GLY A 135 -11.85 3.80 2.71
CA GLY A 135 -12.82 3.62 1.61
C GLY A 135 -12.53 4.48 0.36
N THR A 136 -11.43 5.23 0.35
CA THR A 136 -10.99 6.06 -0.78
C THR A 136 -10.60 5.21 -1.99
N LEU A 137 -10.13 3.98 -1.77
CA LEU A 137 -9.74 3.06 -2.83
C LEU A 137 -10.94 2.66 -3.70
N GLU A 138 -12.10 2.43 -3.08
CA GLU A 138 -13.36 2.11 -3.79
C GLU A 138 -13.80 3.28 -4.66
N GLN A 139 -13.71 4.50 -4.11
CA GLN A 139 -14.00 5.73 -4.85
C GLN A 139 -13.06 5.89 -6.05
N LEU A 140 -11.77 5.56 -5.91
CA LEU A 140 -10.80 5.59 -7.00
C LEU A 140 -11.20 4.62 -8.12
N ILE A 141 -11.58 3.38 -7.78
CA ILE A 141 -11.97 2.35 -8.76
C ILE A 141 -13.25 2.76 -9.49
N VAL A 142 -14.24 3.33 -8.80
CA VAL A 142 -15.51 3.76 -9.40
C VAL A 142 -15.34 4.98 -10.31
N HIS A 143 -14.53 5.96 -9.90
CA HIS A 143 -14.41 7.24 -10.60
C HIS A 143 -13.30 7.32 -11.64
N ALA A 144 -12.18 6.60 -11.47
CA ALA A 144 -11.05 6.66 -12.39
C ALA A 144 -11.25 5.73 -13.60
N ARG A 145 -11.84 6.27 -14.68
CA ARG A 145 -11.88 5.62 -15.99
C ARG A 145 -11.12 6.50 -17.00
N PRO A 146 -9.95 6.08 -17.52
CA PRO A 146 -9.25 4.80 -17.29
C PRO A 146 -8.49 4.73 -15.96
N LEU A 147 -8.43 3.53 -15.35
CA LEU A 147 -7.77 3.28 -14.06
C LEU A 147 -6.22 3.31 -14.16
N PHE A 148 -5.69 2.97 -15.34
CA PHE A 148 -4.26 2.89 -15.64
C PHE A 148 -3.45 4.14 -15.22
N PRO A 149 -3.75 5.36 -15.71
CA PRO A 149 -2.98 6.56 -15.34
C PRO A 149 -3.13 6.95 -13.87
N ALA A 150 -4.26 6.63 -13.24
CA ALA A 150 -4.45 6.91 -11.82
C ALA A 150 -3.57 6.01 -10.95
N VAL A 151 -3.54 4.70 -11.23
CA VAL A 151 -2.67 3.75 -10.51
C VAL A 151 -1.20 4.14 -10.70
N LEU A 152 -0.75 4.44 -11.92
CA LEU A 152 0.62 4.88 -12.14
C LEU A 152 0.95 6.18 -11.40
N GLY A 153 0.04 7.16 -11.38
CA GLY A 153 0.25 8.41 -10.65
C GLY A 153 0.45 8.18 -9.16
N LYS A 154 -0.33 7.27 -8.59
CA LYS A 154 -0.23 6.86 -7.19
C LYS A 154 1.09 6.15 -6.88
N LEU A 155 1.47 5.18 -7.71
CA LEU A 155 2.73 4.44 -7.52
C LEU A 155 3.95 5.32 -7.73
N ALA A 156 3.89 6.27 -8.68
CA ALA A 156 4.95 7.25 -8.90
C ALA A 156 5.09 8.19 -7.69
N ALA A 157 3.97 8.65 -7.11
CA ALA A 157 3.99 9.45 -5.88
C ALA A 157 4.69 8.68 -4.77
N HIS A 158 4.24 7.46 -4.53
CA HIS A 158 4.78 6.58 -3.50
C HIS A 158 6.28 6.33 -3.67
N TRP A 159 6.72 5.96 -4.88
CA TRP A 159 8.14 5.75 -5.19
C TRP A 159 8.98 7.02 -5.00
N THR A 160 8.45 8.19 -5.36
CA THR A 160 9.15 9.47 -5.19
C THR A 160 9.41 9.79 -3.72
N LEU A 161 8.54 9.33 -2.81
CA LEU A 161 8.68 9.56 -1.36
C LEU A 161 9.60 8.56 -0.68
N SER A 162 9.72 7.33 -1.19
CA SER A 162 10.49 6.26 -0.57
C SER A 162 11.75 5.92 -1.37
N GLY A 163 11.58 5.45 -2.60
CA GLY A 163 12.65 4.97 -3.48
C GLY A 163 13.64 6.05 -3.90
N LEU A 164 13.16 7.26 -4.23
CA LEU A 164 14.04 8.35 -4.66
C LEU A 164 15.00 8.81 -3.53
N PRO A 165 14.53 9.06 -2.28
CA PRO A 165 15.44 9.31 -1.16
C PRO A 165 16.43 8.18 -0.91
N ILE A 166 16.01 6.91 -1.01
CA ILE A 166 16.91 5.75 -0.85
C ILE A 166 18.02 5.78 -1.91
N ALA A 167 17.68 6.02 -3.18
CA ALA A 167 18.68 6.11 -4.25
C ALA A 167 19.64 7.29 -4.07
N ILE A 168 19.16 8.42 -3.53
CA ILE A 168 20.03 9.58 -3.24
C ILE A 168 20.94 9.32 -2.04
N LEU A 169 20.45 8.61 -1.02
CA LEU A 169 21.19 8.27 0.19
C LEU A 169 22.10 7.05 0.01
N SER A 170 21.95 6.29 -1.06
CA SER A 170 22.71 5.06 -1.26
C SER A 170 24.23 5.24 -1.38
N PRO A 171 24.79 6.35 -1.90
CA PRO A 171 26.25 6.59 -1.83
C PRO A 171 26.74 6.73 -0.40
N LEU A 172 25.94 7.34 0.50
CA LEU A 172 26.26 7.38 1.92
C LEU A 172 26.30 5.96 2.50
N GLY A 173 25.38 5.10 2.08
CA GLY A 173 25.41 3.69 2.46
C GLY A 173 26.62 2.92 1.93
N ALA A 174 27.05 3.21 0.70
CA ALA A 174 28.29 2.64 0.16
C ALA A 174 29.52 3.04 0.99
N LEU A 175 29.59 4.29 1.44
CA LEU A 175 30.66 4.75 2.33
C LEU A 175 30.62 4.05 3.69
N MET A 176 29.43 3.93 4.30
CA MET A 176 29.25 3.29 5.61
C MET A 176 29.58 1.79 5.59
N LEU A 177 29.32 1.10 4.47
CA LEU A 177 29.60 -0.33 4.29
C LEU A 177 31.01 -0.60 3.76
N GLN A 178 31.89 0.41 3.76
CA GLN A 178 33.29 0.32 3.28
C GLN A 178 33.37 -0.13 1.81
N GLY A 179 32.35 0.15 1.01
CA GLY A 179 32.31 -0.19 -0.40
C GLY A 179 33.15 0.77 -1.26
N SER A 180 33.58 0.30 -2.42
CA SER A 180 34.28 1.14 -3.40
C SER A 180 33.40 2.29 -3.90
N THR A 181 33.92 3.51 -3.82
CA THR A 181 33.26 4.73 -4.31
C THR A 181 33.25 4.82 -5.82
N ALA A 182 34.13 4.09 -6.52
CA ALA A 182 34.23 4.09 -7.98
C ALA A 182 32.93 3.63 -8.67
N GLY A 183 32.14 2.78 -8.01
CA GLY A 183 30.85 2.29 -8.52
C GLY A 183 29.61 3.05 -8.01
N ALA A 184 29.78 4.10 -7.20
CA ALA A 184 28.65 4.73 -6.51
C ALA A 184 27.62 5.37 -7.47
N SER A 185 28.08 5.96 -8.57
CA SER A 185 27.20 6.55 -9.59
C SER A 185 26.32 5.50 -10.28
N ILE A 186 26.90 4.37 -10.67
CA ILE A 186 26.16 3.25 -11.25
C ILE A 186 25.18 2.67 -10.23
N LEU A 187 25.58 2.57 -8.96
CA LEU A 187 24.69 2.11 -7.91
C LEU A 187 23.45 3.01 -7.74
N VAL A 188 23.61 4.33 -7.83
CA VAL A 188 22.47 5.26 -7.82
C VAL A 188 21.59 5.03 -9.05
N VAL A 189 22.18 4.89 -10.24
CA VAL A 189 21.42 4.66 -11.49
C VAL A 189 20.65 3.35 -11.43
N THR A 190 21.28 2.26 -10.98
CA THR A 190 20.64 0.94 -10.91
C THR A 190 19.50 0.95 -9.89
N LEU A 191 19.66 1.62 -8.75
CA LEU A 191 18.57 1.83 -7.78
C LEU A 191 17.46 2.70 -8.34
N LEU A 192 17.77 3.76 -9.10
CA LEU A 192 16.76 4.64 -9.69
C LEU A 192 15.88 3.91 -10.73
N ILE A 193 16.42 2.87 -11.38
CA ILE A 193 15.69 2.04 -12.35
C ILE A 193 15.02 0.83 -11.67
N GLY A 194 15.70 0.16 -10.75
CA GLY A 194 15.17 -1.05 -10.14
C GLY A 194 14.20 -0.80 -8.99
N THR A 195 14.39 0.24 -8.16
CA THR A 195 13.41 0.55 -7.10
C THR A 195 12.00 0.85 -7.61
N PRO A 196 11.76 1.61 -8.71
CA PRO A 196 10.39 1.75 -9.23
C PRO A 196 9.87 0.42 -9.79
N THR A 197 10.74 -0.43 -10.34
CA THR A 197 10.38 -1.80 -10.76
C THR A 197 9.90 -2.63 -9.55
N LEU A 198 10.65 -2.60 -8.44
CA LEU A 198 10.28 -3.26 -7.19
C LEU A 198 8.98 -2.70 -6.60
N THR A 199 8.77 -1.38 -6.66
CA THR A 199 7.51 -0.76 -6.22
C THR A 199 6.32 -1.24 -7.06
N LEU A 200 6.46 -1.28 -8.38
CA LEU A 200 5.41 -1.74 -9.30
C LEU A 200 5.05 -3.22 -9.05
N LEU A 201 6.06 -4.08 -8.96
CA LEU A 201 5.87 -5.50 -8.68
C LEU A 201 5.28 -5.73 -7.29
N GLY A 202 5.76 -5.01 -6.28
CA GLY A 202 5.24 -5.07 -4.93
C GLY A 202 3.80 -4.60 -4.81
N ALA A 203 3.43 -3.56 -5.56
CA ALA A 203 2.07 -3.03 -5.57
C ALA A 203 1.06 -4.04 -6.14
N ILE A 204 1.45 -4.88 -7.11
CA ILE A 204 0.62 -6.02 -7.55
C ILE A 204 0.31 -6.91 -6.35
N GLY A 205 1.32 -7.21 -5.54
CA GLY A 205 1.16 -7.97 -4.32
C GLY A 205 0.21 -7.31 -3.32
N ALA A 206 0.46 -6.05 -2.99
CA ALA A 206 -0.39 -5.30 -2.04
C ALA A 206 -1.86 -5.28 -2.47
N ALA A 207 -2.14 -5.12 -3.77
CA ALA A 207 -3.49 -5.18 -4.31
C ALA A 207 -4.14 -6.56 -4.14
N LEU A 208 -3.37 -7.65 -4.32
CA LEU A 208 -3.85 -9.02 -4.11
C LEU A 208 -4.10 -9.36 -2.63
N THR A 209 -3.29 -8.80 -1.72
CA THR A 209 -3.50 -8.95 -0.28
C THR A 209 -4.85 -8.36 0.13
N ILE A 210 -5.17 -7.17 -0.36
CA ILE A 210 -6.48 -6.54 -0.12
C ILE A 210 -7.61 -7.39 -0.71
N ALA A 211 -7.44 -7.88 -1.95
CA ALA A 211 -8.46 -8.68 -2.63
C ALA A 211 -8.77 -10.04 -1.97
N THR A 212 -7.80 -10.64 -1.28
CA THR A 212 -7.96 -11.99 -0.71
C THR A 212 -8.22 -11.98 0.79
N GLY A 213 -8.05 -10.83 1.47
CA GLY A 213 -8.17 -10.71 2.93
C GLY A 213 -7.16 -11.57 3.72
N ARG A 214 -6.20 -12.21 3.04
CA ARG A 214 -5.17 -13.07 3.65
C ARG A 214 -3.92 -12.23 3.87
N SER A 215 -3.31 -12.34 5.06
CA SER A 215 -2.11 -11.59 5.39
C SER A 215 -0.99 -11.85 4.36
N GLY A 216 -0.11 -10.85 4.19
CA GLY A 216 0.83 -10.70 3.07
C GLY A 216 1.77 -11.86 2.74
N LEU A 217 1.71 -12.99 3.44
CA LEU A 217 2.56 -14.17 3.25
C LEU A 217 2.34 -14.86 1.88
N LEU A 218 1.09 -15.11 1.47
CA LEU A 218 0.80 -15.74 0.17
C LEU A 218 1.25 -14.86 -1.00
N VAL A 219 1.14 -13.56 -0.80
CA VAL A 219 1.56 -12.54 -1.73
C VAL A 219 3.09 -12.41 -1.77
N ALA A 220 3.76 -12.48 -0.62
CA ALA A 220 5.22 -12.49 -0.55
C ALA A 220 5.79 -13.65 -1.36
N ILE A 221 5.24 -14.86 -1.24
CA ILE A 221 5.66 -16.03 -2.03
C ILE A 221 5.51 -15.78 -3.55
N LEU A 222 4.46 -15.07 -3.96
CA LEU A 222 4.20 -14.76 -5.37
C LEU A 222 5.14 -13.68 -5.93
N VAL A 223 5.42 -12.63 -5.15
CA VAL A 223 6.19 -11.47 -5.62
C VAL A 223 7.70 -11.68 -5.51
N MET A 224 8.16 -12.45 -4.52
CA MET A 224 9.58 -12.74 -4.30
C MET A 224 10.32 -13.26 -5.55
N PRO A 225 9.79 -14.23 -6.34
CA PRO A 225 10.48 -14.69 -7.55
C PRO A 225 10.69 -13.58 -8.60
N PHE A 226 9.85 -12.54 -8.61
CA PHE A 226 10.01 -11.40 -9.52
C PHE A 226 11.00 -10.36 -8.99
N TYR A 227 11.26 -10.31 -7.69
CA TYR A 227 12.30 -9.44 -7.12
C TYR A 227 13.71 -9.96 -7.39
N VAL A 228 13.90 -11.27 -7.42
CA VAL A 228 15.23 -11.89 -7.64
C VAL A 228 15.90 -11.41 -8.94
N PRO A 229 15.25 -11.41 -10.12
CA PRO A 229 15.85 -10.87 -11.34
C PRO A 229 16.30 -9.42 -11.21
N VAL A 230 15.45 -8.56 -10.60
CA VAL A 230 15.80 -7.14 -10.41
C VAL A 230 17.03 -7.01 -9.52
N LEU A 231 17.11 -7.79 -8.44
CA LEU A 231 18.24 -7.78 -7.52
C LEU A 231 19.52 -8.30 -8.15
N ILE A 232 19.44 -9.39 -8.93
CA ILE A 232 20.61 -9.97 -9.60
C ILE A 232 21.22 -8.97 -10.59
N PHE A 233 20.41 -8.35 -11.45
CA PHE A 233 20.92 -7.39 -12.43
C PHE A 233 21.32 -6.06 -11.78
N GLY A 234 20.59 -5.61 -10.76
CA GLY A 234 20.94 -4.45 -9.96
C GLY A 234 22.29 -4.58 -9.26
N ALA A 235 22.45 -5.64 -8.47
CA ALA A 235 23.66 -5.89 -7.71
C ALA A 235 24.85 -6.21 -8.62
N SER A 236 24.65 -6.97 -9.70
CA SER A 236 25.73 -7.29 -10.64
C SER A 236 26.23 -6.06 -11.41
N ALA A 237 25.33 -5.16 -11.85
CA ALA A 237 25.73 -3.89 -12.46
C ALA A 237 26.54 -3.02 -11.50
N SER A 238 26.08 -2.91 -10.25
CA SER A 238 26.79 -2.13 -9.22
C SER A 238 28.14 -2.75 -8.87
N ALA A 239 28.26 -4.09 -8.87
CA ALA A 239 29.53 -4.79 -8.63
C ALA A 239 30.51 -4.63 -9.80
N ALA A 240 30.05 -4.81 -11.03
CA ALA A 240 30.84 -4.60 -12.25
C ALA A 240 31.42 -3.18 -12.33
N ALA A 241 30.67 -2.18 -11.84
CA ALA A 241 31.14 -0.80 -11.78
C ALA A 241 32.35 -0.60 -10.85
N THR A 242 32.52 -1.45 -9.82
CA THR A 242 33.68 -1.37 -8.91
C THR A 242 34.95 -1.95 -9.51
N THR A 243 34.81 -2.91 -10.43
CA THR A 243 35.92 -3.57 -11.14
C THR A 243 36.23 -2.92 -12.49
N GLY A 244 35.40 -1.96 -12.94
CA GLY A 244 35.54 -1.32 -14.24
C GLY A 244 34.98 -2.14 -15.41
N ASP A 245 34.21 -3.19 -15.12
CA ASP A 245 33.61 -4.05 -16.12
C ASP A 245 32.40 -3.38 -16.80
N PRO A 246 32.04 -3.80 -18.03
CA PRO A 246 30.88 -3.26 -18.74
C PRO A 246 29.55 -3.48 -17.99
N THR A 247 28.82 -2.39 -17.73
CA THR A 247 27.54 -2.39 -17.00
C THR A 247 26.30 -2.32 -17.90
N SER A 248 26.50 -2.11 -19.21
CA SER A 248 25.44 -1.81 -20.17
C SER A 248 24.37 -2.90 -20.26
N PHE A 249 24.77 -4.18 -20.31
CA PHE A 249 23.84 -5.29 -20.41
C PHE A 249 22.87 -5.34 -19.22
N ALA A 250 23.40 -5.28 -18.00
CA ALA A 250 22.58 -5.34 -16.80
C ALA A 250 21.64 -4.12 -16.68
N LEU A 251 22.09 -2.93 -17.09
CA LEU A 251 21.26 -1.73 -17.14
C LEU A 251 20.12 -1.84 -18.18
N LEU A 252 20.40 -2.42 -19.35
CA LEU A 252 19.38 -2.65 -20.38
C LEU A 252 18.33 -3.66 -19.91
N VAL A 253 18.74 -4.73 -19.23
CA VAL A 253 17.81 -5.71 -18.65
C VAL A 253 16.96 -5.06 -17.55
N LEU A 254 17.55 -4.25 -16.66
CA LEU A 254 16.79 -3.48 -15.67
C LEU A 254 15.79 -2.53 -16.33
N GLY A 255 16.18 -1.84 -17.40
CA GLY A 255 15.29 -0.98 -18.18
C GLY A 255 14.15 -1.77 -18.83
N ALA A 256 14.42 -2.96 -19.36
CA ALA A 256 13.41 -3.85 -19.92
C ALA A 256 12.43 -4.35 -18.85
N LEU A 257 12.91 -4.71 -17.66
CA LEU A 257 12.08 -5.12 -16.53
C LEU A 257 11.19 -3.96 -16.05
N LEU A 258 11.72 -2.73 -16.01
CA LEU A 258 10.94 -1.53 -15.68
C LEU A 258 9.85 -1.29 -16.74
N ALA A 259 10.19 -1.32 -18.03
CA ALA A 259 9.24 -1.12 -19.11
C ALA A 259 8.12 -2.19 -19.10
N ALA A 260 8.49 -3.45 -18.87
CA ALA A 260 7.53 -4.54 -18.70
C ALA A 260 6.61 -4.30 -17.49
N SER A 261 7.18 -3.87 -16.36
CA SER A 261 6.42 -3.62 -15.12
C SER A 261 5.48 -2.42 -15.24
N VAL A 262 5.93 -1.31 -15.85
CA VAL A 262 5.08 -0.13 -16.10
C VAL A 262 3.89 -0.48 -16.98
N THR A 263 4.07 -1.41 -17.92
CA THR A 263 3.00 -1.87 -18.79
C THR A 263 2.08 -2.85 -18.07
N ALA A 264 2.62 -3.90 -17.44
CA ALA A 264 1.83 -5.00 -16.88
C ALA A 264 1.19 -4.71 -15.52
N ALA A 265 1.90 -3.99 -14.63
CA ALA A 265 1.49 -3.81 -13.25
C ALA A 265 0.14 -3.07 -13.10
N PRO A 266 -0.15 -1.98 -13.83
CA PRO A 266 -1.43 -1.29 -13.66
C PRO A 266 -2.64 -2.14 -14.10
N PHE A 267 -2.47 -3.02 -15.09
CA PHE A 267 -3.53 -3.96 -15.47
C PHE A 267 -3.74 -5.05 -14.42
N ALA A 268 -2.66 -5.61 -13.89
CA ALA A 268 -2.71 -6.62 -12.84
C ALA A 268 -3.35 -6.06 -11.56
N ILE A 269 -2.91 -4.88 -11.12
CA ILE A 269 -3.46 -4.16 -9.96
C ILE A 269 -4.94 -3.86 -10.19
N GLY A 270 -5.31 -3.33 -11.36
CA GLY A 270 -6.72 -3.02 -11.66
C GLY A 270 -7.64 -4.23 -11.58
N LYS A 271 -7.20 -5.40 -12.09
CA LYS A 271 -7.95 -6.65 -11.97
C LYS A 271 -8.02 -7.16 -10.53
N ALA A 272 -6.90 -7.12 -9.81
CA ALA A 272 -6.86 -7.53 -8.40
C ALA A 272 -7.83 -6.70 -7.54
N LEU A 273 -7.81 -5.39 -7.71
CA LEU A 273 -8.71 -4.48 -7.00
C LEU A 273 -10.18 -4.67 -7.38
N ALA A 274 -10.48 -5.01 -8.64
CA ALA A 274 -11.85 -5.30 -9.05
C ALA A 274 -12.44 -6.54 -8.34
N ILE A 275 -11.64 -7.60 -8.18
CA ILE A 275 -12.06 -8.82 -7.47
C ILE A 275 -12.40 -8.52 -6.00
N SER A 276 -11.65 -7.60 -5.37
CA SER A 276 -11.89 -7.17 -3.99
C SER A 276 -13.25 -6.51 -3.75
N GLN A 277 -13.91 -6.01 -4.79
CA GLN A 277 -15.18 -5.29 -4.68
C GLN A 277 -16.39 -6.21 -4.92
N GLU A 278 -16.16 -7.44 -5.35
CA GLU A 278 -17.21 -8.44 -5.58
C GLU A 278 -17.55 -9.25 -4.31
N HIS A 279 -16.73 -9.14 -3.26
CA HIS A 279 -16.87 -9.83 -1.97
C HIS A 279 -17.13 -8.83 -0.85
#